data_AF-A0A370GDZ3-F1
#
_entry.id   AF-A0A370GDZ3-F1
#
_cell.length_a   1.000
_cell.length_b   1.000
_cell.length_c   1.000
_cell.angle_alpha   90.00
_cell.angle_beta   90.00
_cell.angle_gamma   90.00
#
_symmetry.space_group_name_H-M   'P 1'
#
loop_
_entity.id
_entity.type
_entity.pdbx_description
1 polymer ?
#
loop_
_entity_poly.entity_id
_entity_poly.type
_entity_poly.pdbx_seq_one_letter_code
_entity_poly.pdbx_strand_id
1 'polypeptide(L)'
;MRSIIVSGLVILLSGCATTTNNYYTKTVDSWRGGHVSALVKQWGPPDQRVTGTGGNTVYVYKTESYHSSGGTASPSVGVHFSPGGKPVMTTTPSLNPAWNRGMTLACMATFEVNSQGIITETKTLGNACYGSESFASRMRNPSAP
;
A
#
# COMPACT_ATOMS: atom_id res chain seq x y z
N MET A 1 14.03 51.18 -17.94
CA MET A 1 14.71 49.95 -18.41
C MET A 1 15.12 49.00 -17.29
N ARG A 2 15.59 49.46 -16.11
CA ARG A 2 15.90 48.58 -14.95
C ARG A 2 14.66 47.89 -14.32
N SER A 3 13.50 48.54 -14.31
CA SER A 3 12.29 48.00 -13.65
C SER A 3 11.56 46.89 -14.42
N ILE A 4 11.82 46.74 -15.73
CA ILE A 4 11.19 45.69 -16.56
C ILE A 4 11.88 44.34 -16.35
N ILE A 5 13.19 44.34 -16.06
CA ILE A 5 13.99 43.13 -15.83
C ILE A 5 13.60 42.45 -14.51
N VAL A 6 13.19 43.22 -13.50
CA VAL A 6 12.78 42.68 -12.18
C VAL A 6 11.39 42.02 -12.25
N SER A 7 10.49 42.52 -13.12
CA SER A 7 9.13 41.95 -13.26
C SER A 7 9.11 40.64 -14.08
N GLY A 8 10.06 40.43 -14.98
CA GLY A 8 10.17 39.19 -15.75
C GLY A 8 10.67 37.99 -14.94
N LEU A 9 11.49 38.23 -13.91
CA LEU A 9 12.09 37.16 -13.11
C LEU A 9 11.09 36.49 -12.16
N VAL A 10 10.04 37.19 -11.73
CA VAL A 10 9.04 36.65 -10.77
C VAL A 10 8.07 35.65 -11.42
N ILE A 11 7.86 35.73 -12.74
CA ILE A 11 6.93 34.84 -13.46
C ILE A 11 7.57 33.46 -13.73
N LEU A 12 8.91 33.35 -13.68
CA LEU A 12 9.63 32.10 -13.97
C LEU A 12 9.76 31.16 -12.76
N LEU A 13 9.38 31.57 -11.54
CA LEU A 13 9.43 30.72 -10.33
C LEU A 13 8.13 29.97 -10.02
N SER A 14 7.06 30.12 -10.81
CA SER A 14 5.81 29.37 -10.61
C SER A 14 5.79 27.99 -11.28
N GLY A 15 6.92 27.54 -11.84
CA GLY A 15 7.05 26.25 -12.52
C GLY A 15 7.27 25.06 -11.59
N CYS A 16 6.28 24.18 -11.53
CA CYS A 16 6.35 22.74 -11.22
C CYS A 16 6.64 22.32 -9.76
N ALA A 17 5.79 22.73 -8.82
CA ALA A 17 5.42 21.81 -7.74
C ALA A 17 4.36 20.84 -8.28
N THR A 18 4.76 19.85 -9.08
CA THR A 18 3.85 18.76 -9.47
C THR A 18 3.61 17.93 -8.23
N THR A 19 2.55 18.22 -7.49
CA THR A 19 2.04 17.34 -6.44
C THR A 19 1.64 16.05 -7.13
N THR A 20 2.50 15.03 -7.10
CA THR A 20 2.15 13.69 -7.58
C THR A 20 1.05 13.16 -6.68
N ASN A 21 -0.21 13.35 -7.09
CA ASN A 21 -1.34 12.78 -6.38
C ASN A 21 -1.22 11.26 -6.42
N ASN A 22 -0.97 10.67 -5.26
CA ASN A 22 -0.95 9.24 -5.06
C ASN A 22 -2.27 8.82 -4.42
N TYR A 23 -3.07 8.05 -5.17
CA TYR A 23 -4.40 7.64 -4.74
C TYR A 23 -4.39 6.28 -4.02
N TYR A 24 -3.26 5.58 -3.95
CA TYR A 24 -3.20 4.21 -3.44
C TYR A 24 -3.69 4.10 -1.99
N THR A 25 -3.05 4.82 -1.06
CA THR A 25 -3.40 4.77 0.37
C THR A 25 -4.84 5.21 0.60
N LYS A 26 -5.31 6.27 -0.07
CA LYS A 26 -6.72 6.68 0.00
C LYS A 26 -7.68 5.60 -0.49
N THR A 27 -7.32 4.89 -1.56
CA THR A 27 -8.11 3.79 -2.10
C THR A 27 -8.16 2.63 -1.12
N VAL A 28 -7.03 2.26 -0.52
CA VAL A 28 -6.95 1.25 0.54
C VAL A 28 -7.82 1.65 1.74
N ASP A 29 -7.71 2.89 2.20
CA ASP A 29 -8.47 3.40 3.36
C ASP A 29 -9.98 3.49 3.10
N SER A 30 -10.41 3.67 1.84
CA SER A 30 -11.84 3.68 1.48
C SER A 30 -12.58 2.39 1.84
N TRP A 31 -11.85 1.31 2.08
CA TRP A 31 -12.43 0.02 2.45
C TRP A 31 -12.76 -0.12 3.94
N ARG A 32 -12.33 0.82 4.80
CA ARG A 32 -12.72 0.80 6.22
C ARG A 32 -14.24 0.84 6.35
N GLY A 33 -14.80 -0.03 7.20
CA GLY A 33 -16.24 -0.23 7.36
C GLY A 33 -16.90 -1.10 6.28
N GLY A 34 -16.21 -1.41 5.18
CA GLY A 34 -16.69 -2.32 4.14
C GLY A 34 -16.58 -3.79 4.55
N HIS A 35 -17.31 -4.66 3.86
CA HIS A 35 -17.23 -6.11 4.07
C HIS A 35 -16.13 -6.74 3.20
N VAL A 36 -15.36 -7.66 3.78
CA VAL A 36 -14.20 -8.29 3.12
C VAL A 36 -14.57 -9.07 1.86
N SER A 37 -15.77 -9.65 1.78
CA SER A 37 -16.21 -10.33 0.56
C SER A 37 -16.34 -9.37 -0.62
N ALA A 38 -16.74 -8.11 -0.38
CA ALA A 38 -16.78 -7.08 -1.42
C ALA A 38 -15.38 -6.66 -1.83
N LEU A 39 -14.45 -6.54 -0.87
CA LEU A 39 -13.03 -6.30 -1.15
C LEU A 39 -12.48 -7.39 -2.05
N VAL A 40 -12.63 -8.66 -1.68
CA VAL A 40 -12.13 -9.80 -2.45
C VAL A 40 -12.78 -9.88 -3.84
N LYS A 41 -14.06 -9.53 -3.94
CA LYS A 41 -14.74 -9.46 -5.25
C LYS A 41 -14.15 -8.37 -6.14
N GLN A 42 -13.76 -7.23 -5.56
CA GLN A 42 -13.26 -6.08 -6.31
C GLN A 42 -11.76 -6.17 -6.61
N TRP A 43 -10.96 -6.63 -5.64
CA TRP A 43 -9.49 -6.69 -5.73
C TRP A 43 -8.96 -8.05 -6.17
N GLY A 44 -9.78 -9.09 -6.09
CA GLY A 44 -9.34 -10.48 -6.24
C GLY A 44 -8.93 -11.11 -4.90
N PRO A 45 -8.46 -12.36 -4.92
CA PRO A 45 -7.97 -13.03 -3.71
C PRO A 45 -6.71 -12.35 -3.15
N PRO A 46 -6.52 -12.32 -1.81
CA PRO A 46 -5.30 -11.81 -1.20
C PRO A 46 -4.12 -12.76 -1.41
N ASP A 47 -2.90 -12.22 -1.39
CA ASP A 47 -1.67 -13.03 -1.43
C ASP A 47 -1.47 -13.83 -0.14
N GLN A 48 -1.90 -13.27 0.99
CA GLN A 48 -1.79 -13.92 2.28
C GLN A 48 -2.99 -13.59 3.18
N ARG A 49 -3.42 -14.59 3.96
CA ARG A 49 -4.41 -14.45 5.02
C ARG A 49 -3.81 -14.94 6.33
N VAL A 50 -3.93 -14.12 7.37
CA VAL A 50 -3.46 -14.49 8.71
C VAL A 50 -4.61 -14.34 9.69
N THR A 51 -5.03 -15.43 10.30
CA THR A 51 -6.11 -15.44 11.30
C THR A 51 -5.52 -15.48 12.69
N GLY A 52 -5.95 -14.55 13.54
CA GLY A 52 -5.57 -14.46 14.94
C GLY A 52 -6.45 -15.31 15.83
N THR A 53 -6.06 -15.45 17.09
CA THR A 53 -6.70 -16.32 18.09
C THR A 53 -8.12 -15.89 18.51
N GLY A 54 -8.65 -14.77 17.99
CA GLY A 54 -10.02 -14.27 18.25
C GLY A 54 -10.95 -14.21 17.03
N GLY A 55 -10.58 -14.86 15.92
CA GLY A 55 -11.36 -14.82 14.67
C GLY A 55 -11.10 -13.58 13.80
N ASN A 56 -10.40 -12.58 14.32
CA ASN A 56 -9.89 -11.48 13.52
C ASN A 56 -8.91 -12.01 12.47
N THR A 57 -9.04 -11.54 11.23
CA THR A 57 -8.21 -11.99 10.11
C THR A 57 -7.62 -10.78 9.39
N VAL A 58 -6.34 -10.86 9.06
CA VAL A 58 -5.68 -9.87 8.20
C VAL A 58 -5.57 -10.42 6.79
N TYR A 59 -6.06 -9.64 5.84
CA TYR A 59 -5.91 -9.88 4.40
C TYR A 59 -4.76 -9.01 3.90
N VAL A 60 -3.80 -9.63 3.22
CA VAL A 60 -2.57 -8.98 2.78
C VAL A 60 -2.48 -9.05 1.26
N TYR A 61 -2.31 -7.90 0.63
CA TYR A 61 -2.03 -7.75 -0.79
C TYR A 61 -0.64 -7.16 -0.96
N LYS A 62 0.20 -7.79 -1.80
CA LYS A 62 1.60 -7.42 -2.03
C LYS A 62 1.79 -7.07 -3.49
N THR A 63 2.49 -5.98 -3.74
CA THR A 63 3.02 -5.62 -5.04
C THR A 63 4.53 -5.72 -4.98
N GLU A 64 5.08 -6.54 -5.87
CA GLU A 64 6.53 -6.75 -5.99
C GLU A 64 7.05 -5.98 -7.21
N SER A 65 8.20 -5.33 -7.08
CA SER A 65 8.93 -4.75 -8.20
C SER A 65 10.19 -5.56 -8.48
N TYR A 66 10.40 -5.89 -9.75
CA TYR A 66 11.59 -6.59 -10.23
C TYR A 66 12.59 -5.56 -10.78
N HIS A 67 13.80 -5.58 -10.25
CA HIS A 67 14.96 -4.84 -10.75
C HIS A 67 15.98 -5.84 -11.29
N SER A 68 16.52 -5.59 -12.48
CA SER A 68 17.49 -6.48 -13.15
C SER A 68 18.92 -6.37 -12.61
N SER A 69 19.16 -5.62 -11.54
CA SER A 69 20.49 -5.43 -10.95
C SER A 69 20.66 -6.31 -9.71
N GLY A 70 21.86 -6.88 -9.54
CA GLY A 70 22.26 -7.78 -8.46
C GLY A 70 22.22 -7.15 -7.06
N GLY A 71 21.02 -6.80 -6.60
CA GLY A 71 20.74 -6.22 -5.30
C GLY A 71 20.57 -7.26 -4.19
N THR A 72 20.70 -6.79 -2.95
CA THR A 72 20.41 -7.54 -1.73
C THR A 72 18.96 -8.01 -1.71
N ALA A 73 18.74 -9.28 -1.35
CA ALA A 73 17.41 -9.86 -1.22
C ALA A 73 16.53 -9.02 -0.29
N SER A 74 15.30 -8.74 -0.72
CA SER A 74 14.35 -8.02 0.12
C SER A 74 13.88 -8.86 1.31
N PRO A 75 13.54 -8.20 2.44
CA PRO A 75 13.01 -8.91 3.60
C PRO A 75 11.70 -9.61 3.25
N SER A 76 11.54 -10.85 3.69
CA SER A 76 10.24 -11.49 3.75
C SER A 76 9.36 -10.73 4.74
N VAL A 77 8.16 -10.34 4.32
CA VAL A 77 7.20 -9.66 5.19
C VAL A 77 6.11 -10.64 5.61
N GLY A 78 6.11 -10.95 6.91
CA GLY A 78 5.09 -11.74 7.58
C GLY A 78 4.15 -10.86 8.38
N VAL A 79 2.93 -11.35 8.59
CA VAL A 79 1.98 -10.77 9.55
C VAL A 79 1.74 -11.81 10.63
N HIS A 80 1.84 -11.40 11.88
CA HIS A 80 1.57 -12.21 13.06
C HIS A 80 0.66 -11.45 14.02
N PHE A 81 0.06 -12.11 15.01
CA PHE A 81 -0.69 -11.42 16.06
C PHE A 81 0.17 -11.28 17.31
N SER A 82 0.21 -10.08 17.87
CA SER A 82 0.77 -9.83 19.20
C SER A 82 -0.01 -10.60 20.28
N PRO A 83 0.57 -10.80 21.48
CA PRO A 83 -0.15 -11.37 22.61
C PRO A 83 -1.45 -10.63 22.95
N GLY A 84 -1.54 -9.33 22.64
CA GLY A 84 -2.75 -8.51 22.79
C GLY A 84 -3.75 -8.62 21.64
N GLY A 85 -3.59 -9.58 20.71
CA GLY A 85 -4.54 -9.82 19.62
C GLY A 85 -4.53 -8.79 18.50
N LYS A 86 -3.57 -7.85 18.51
CA LYS A 86 -3.38 -6.89 17.42
C LYS A 86 -2.44 -7.45 16.36
N PRO A 87 -2.73 -7.29 15.06
CA PRO A 87 -1.82 -7.70 14.02
C PRO A 87 -0.55 -6.84 14.02
N VAL A 88 0.59 -7.51 14.01
CA VAL A 88 1.93 -6.95 13.93
C VAL A 88 2.59 -7.46 12.67
N MET A 89 3.16 -6.53 11.91
CA MET A 89 3.91 -6.88 10.72
C MET A 89 5.37 -7.05 11.09
N THR A 90 5.97 -8.15 10.65
CA THR A 90 7.38 -8.46 10.90
C THR A 90 8.08 -8.53 9.56
N THR A 91 9.09 -7.68 9.38
CA THR A 91 10.00 -7.73 8.24
C THR A 91 11.24 -8.52 8.67
N THR A 92 11.41 -9.74 8.20
CA THR A 92 12.64 -10.51 8.41
C THR A 92 13.52 -10.38 7.17
N PRO A 93 14.78 -9.91 7.28
CA PRO A 93 15.72 -9.93 6.16
C PRO A 93 15.81 -11.35 5.59
N SER A 94 15.57 -11.51 4.28
CA SER A 94 15.72 -12.81 3.64
C SER A 94 17.20 -13.19 3.65
N LEU A 95 17.55 -14.27 4.37
CA LEU A 95 18.91 -14.82 4.40
C LEU A 95 19.24 -15.64 3.15
N ASN A 96 18.31 -15.74 2.18
CA ASN A 96 18.47 -16.57 0.99
C ASN A 96 18.67 -15.72 -0.28
N PRO A 97 19.91 -15.29 -0.59
CA PRO A 97 20.22 -14.41 -1.72
C PRO A 97 20.05 -15.05 -3.09
N ALA A 98 19.75 -16.36 -3.18
CA ALA A 98 19.63 -17.08 -4.44
C ALA A 98 18.24 -16.97 -5.11
N TRP A 99 17.16 -16.83 -4.32
CA TRP A 99 15.78 -16.79 -4.84
C TRP A 99 15.24 -15.37 -5.07
N ASN A 100 15.84 -14.36 -4.44
CA ASN A 100 15.36 -12.97 -4.42
C ASN A 100 16.39 -11.97 -5.02
N ARG A 101 17.19 -12.37 -6.01
CA ARG A 101 18.05 -11.38 -6.70
C ARG A 101 17.17 -10.44 -7.51
N GLY A 102 17.01 -9.21 -7.02
CA GLY A 102 16.33 -8.13 -7.73
C GLY A 102 14.84 -7.97 -7.43
N MET A 103 14.24 -8.77 -6.54
CA MET A 103 12.85 -8.58 -6.16
C MET A 103 12.75 -7.73 -4.90
N THR A 104 12.04 -6.61 -4.98
CA THR A 104 11.76 -5.72 -3.85
C THR A 104 10.27 -5.61 -3.59
N LEU A 105 9.87 -5.79 -2.32
CA LEU A 105 8.49 -5.49 -1.91
C LEU A 105 8.28 -3.98 -2.14
N ALA A 106 7.53 -3.65 -3.18
CA ALA A 106 7.27 -2.28 -3.58
C ALA A 106 6.18 -1.67 -2.68
N CYS A 107 5.11 -2.44 -2.46
CA CYS A 107 4.01 -2.04 -1.60
C CYS A 107 3.31 -3.25 -1.01
N MET A 108 2.75 -3.08 0.17
CA MET A 108 1.85 -4.02 0.81
C MET A 108 0.67 -3.26 1.39
N ALA A 109 -0.54 -3.75 1.13
CA ALA A 109 -1.77 -3.28 1.76
C ALA A 109 -2.32 -4.38 2.67
N THR A 110 -2.72 -4.01 3.89
CA THR A 110 -3.37 -4.91 4.82
C THR A 110 -4.72 -4.40 5.24
N PHE A 111 -5.67 -5.31 5.34
CA PHE A 111 -7.03 -5.08 5.80
C PHE A 111 -7.26 -5.97 7.01
N GLU A 112 -7.38 -5.37 8.20
CA GLU A 112 -7.80 -6.08 9.40
C GLU A 112 -9.31 -6.25 9.37
N VAL A 113 -9.76 -7.48 9.54
CA VAL A 113 -11.17 -7.87 9.42
C VAL A 113 -11.60 -8.53 10.72
N ASN A 114 -12.73 -8.09 11.28
CA ASN A 114 -13.31 -8.69 12.47
C ASN A 114 -14.04 -10.01 12.15
N SER A 115 -14.53 -10.70 13.17
CA SER A 115 -15.28 -11.95 13.02
C SER A 115 -16.58 -11.83 12.21
N GLN A 116 -17.13 -10.62 12.04
CA GLN A 116 -18.31 -10.34 11.22
C GLN A 116 -17.97 -10.04 9.75
N GLY A 117 -16.68 -10.11 9.37
CA GLY A 117 -16.23 -9.83 8.01
C GLY A 117 -16.09 -8.34 7.68
N ILE A 118 -16.16 -7.45 8.68
CA ILE A 118 -16.03 -6.00 8.48
C ILE A 118 -14.57 -5.57 8.63
N ILE A 119 -14.11 -4.74 7.68
CA ILE A 119 -12.76 -4.16 7.69
C ILE A 119 -12.71 -3.05 8.74
N THR A 120 -11.93 -3.24 9.79
CA THR A 120 -11.81 -2.32 10.93
C THR A 120 -10.61 -1.38 10.81
N GLU A 121 -9.51 -1.86 10.24
CA GLU A 121 -8.27 -1.11 10.06
C GLU A 121 -7.65 -1.40 8.70
N THR A 122 -6.99 -0.40 8.14
CA THR A 122 -6.26 -0.47 6.87
C THR A 122 -4.85 0.06 7.07
N LYS A 123 -3.87 -0.55 6.41
CA LYS A 123 -2.48 -0.08 6.48
C LYS A 123 -1.73 -0.36 5.19
N THR A 124 -0.91 0.59 4.77
CA THR A 124 0.03 0.42 3.66
C THR A 124 1.47 0.46 4.16
N LEU A 125 2.31 -0.43 3.64
CA LEU A 125 3.75 -0.49 3.94
C LEU A 125 4.55 -0.64 2.65
N GLY A 126 5.72 0.00 2.58
CA GLY A 126 6.57 0.01 1.40
C GLY A 126 6.83 1.42 0.89
N ASN A 127 7.86 1.57 0.06
CA ASN A 127 8.31 2.85 -0.48
C ASN A 127 7.71 3.17 -1.86
N ALA A 128 7.00 2.22 -2.48
CA ALA A 128 6.44 2.34 -3.82
C ALA A 128 4.95 1.99 -3.88
N CYS A 129 4.19 2.35 -2.82
CA CYS A 129 2.73 2.28 -2.82
C CYS A 129 2.12 3.36 -3.69
N TYR A 130 2.12 3.19 -5.01
CA TYR A 130 1.58 4.16 -5.96
C TYR A 130 0.28 3.68 -6.63
N GLY A 131 -0.66 4.60 -6.77
CA GLY A 131 -1.94 4.36 -7.43
C GLY A 131 -2.38 5.60 -8.20
N SER A 132 -2.69 5.41 -9.49
CA SER A 132 -3.28 6.46 -10.31
C SER A 132 -4.75 6.70 -9.93
N GLU A 133 -5.33 7.78 -10.44
CA GLU A 133 -6.77 8.01 -10.34
C GLU A 133 -7.59 6.87 -10.98
N SER A 134 -7.11 6.32 -12.10
CA SER A 134 -7.75 5.17 -12.75
C SER A 134 -7.65 3.87 -11.94
N PHE A 135 -6.58 3.71 -11.15
CA PHE A 135 -6.53 2.66 -10.14
C PHE A 135 -7.60 2.89 -9.07
N ALA A 136 -7.69 4.11 -8.54
CA ALA A 136 -8.65 4.46 -7.50
C ALA A 136 -10.11 4.27 -7.96
N SER A 137 -10.45 4.64 -9.19
CA SER A 137 -11.80 4.47 -9.72
C SER A 137 -12.21 3.01 -9.85
N ARG A 138 -11.25 2.11 -10.15
CA ARG A 138 -11.49 0.67 -10.25
C ARG A 138 -11.41 -0.06 -8.92
N MET A 139 -10.62 0.42 -7.97
CA MET A 139 -10.25 -0.35 -6.79
C MET A 139 -10.79 0.24 -5.48
N ARG A 140 -11.39 1.44 -5.48
CA ARG A 140 -12.02 1.96 -4.26
C ARG A 140 -13.21 1.09 -3.86
N ASN A 141 -13.58 1.17 -2.59
CA ASN A 141 -14.83 0.59 -2.12
C ASN A 141 -16.01 1.26 -2.86
N PRO A 142 -16.80 0.51 -3.66
CA PRO A 142 -17.92 1.08 -4.40
C PRO A 142 -19.08 1.48 -3.49
N SER A 143 -19.09 0.99 -2.25
CA SER A 143 -20.12 1.27 -1.25
C SER A 143 -19.68 2.29 -0.20
N ALA A 144 -18.49 2.88 -0.33
CA ALA A 144 -18.08 3.99 0.52
C ALA A 144 -18.89 5.26 0.16
N PRO A 145 -19.37 6.02 1.15
CA PRO A 145 -20.11 7.26 0.93
C PRO A 145 -19.25 8.37 0.28
#